data_AF-A0A7S2RK57-F1
#
_entry.id   AF-A0A7S2RK57-F1
#
_cell.length_a   1.000
_cell.length_b   1.000
_cell.length_c   1.000
_cell.angle_alpha   90.00
_cell.angle_beta   90.00
_cell.angle_gamma   90.00
#
_symmetry.space_group_name_H-M   'P 1'
#
loop_
_entity.id
_entity.type
_entity.pdbx_description
1 polymer ?
#
loop_
_entity_poly.entity_id
_entity_poly.type
_entity_poly.pdbx_seq_one_letter_code
_entity_poly.pdbx_strand_id
1 'polypeptide(L)'
;MPSQTKEENAKNMGLAVFDKDSDSGEICFANEFKDKVVAIHGHFDKDEDGFLNYEELRSLQLCTSGNDMDSSLYVMICSAFGCHPNKGVSIDALRLTYAAEGTDVDEDYRKVFEDSNRQKSKNEKPSKNKSVVEKEDDVYEVGENGVDIS
;
A
#
# COMPACT_ATOMS: atom_id res chain seq x y z
N MET A 1 -47.43 47.63 31.26
CA MET A 1 -47.19 46.62 32.32
C MET A 1 -46.38 45.48 31.70
N PRO A 2 -45.04 45.49 31.82
CA PRO A 2 -44.19 44.42 31.29
C PRO A 2 -44.08 43.27 32.31
N SER A 3 -44.50 42.06 31.91
CA SER A 3 -44.22 40.83 32.64
C SER A 3 -42.93 40.22 32.10
N GLN A 4 -41.88 40.26 32.92
CA GLN A 4 -40.60 39.62 32.67
C GLN A 4 -40.74 38.13 32.97
N THR A 5 -40.55 37.27 31.98
CA THR A 5 -40.20 35.86 32.21
C THR A 5 -38.69 35.75 32.04
N LYS A 6 -38.01 35.61 33.17
CA LYS A 6 -36.62 35.17 33.28
C LYS A 6 -36.60 33.68 32.98
N GLU A 7 -35.74 33.22 32.07
CA GLU A 7 -34.85 32.11 32.36
C GLU A 7 -33.73 32.09 31.30
N GLU A 8 -32.64 32.75 31.68
CA GLU A 8 -31.36 32.75 31.00
C GLU A 8 -30.62 31.50 31.51
N ASN A 9 -30.53 30.44 30.69
CA ASN A 9 -29.66 29.30 30.98
C ASN A 9 -28.63 29.12 29.87
N ALA A 10 -27.84 30.17 29.66
CA ALA A 10 -26.51 30.03 29.08
C ALA A 10 -25.56 29.62 30.20
N LYS A 11 -25.26 28.33 30.30
CA LYS A 11 -24.11 27.80 31.04
C LYS A 11 -23.81 26.38 30.60
N ASN A 12 -22.53 26.16 30.29
CA ASN A 12 -21.86 24.88 30.44
C ASN A 12 -21.82 23.87 29.28
N MET A 13 -21.61 24.34 28.04
CA MET A 13 -20.82 23.54 27.10
C MET A 13 -19.35 23.88 27.33
N GLY A 14 -18.83 23.33 28.42
CA GLY A 14 -17.43 23.41 28.77
C GLY A 14 -16.60 22.82 27.64
N LEU A 15 -15.86 23.70 26.97
CA LEU A 15 -14.65 23.39 26.24
C LEU A 15 -13.66 22.80 27.27
N ALA A 16 -13.84 21.51 27.58
CA ALA A 16 -12.87 20.76 28.34
C ALA A 16 -11.66 20.56 27.43
N VAL A 17 -10.75 21.53 27.52
CA VAL A 17 -9.31 21.32 27.43
C VAL A 17 -9.02 20.19 28.42
N PHE A 18 -9.07 18.95 27.94
CA PHE A 18 -8.67 17.79 28.74
C PHE A 18 -7.16 17.79 28.81
N ASP A 19 -6.68 18.09 30.01
CA ASP A 19 -5.33 17.87 30.49
C ASP A 19 -4.71 16.60 29.88
N LYS A 20 -3.56 16.81 29.23
CA LYS A 20 -2.52 15.80 29.08
C LYS A 20 -2.25 15.19 30.46
N ASP A 21 -1.96 13.89 30.49
CA ASP A 21 -1.61 13.12 31.69
C ASP A 21 -2.81 12.50 32.43
N SER A 22 -3.61 11.70 31.72
CA SER A 22 -4.43 10.66 32.35
C SER A 22 -4.03 9.28 31.81
N ASP A 23 -3.24 8.59 32.62
CA ASP A 23 -2.95 7.16 32.61
C ASP A 23 -4.28 6.36 32.70
N SER A 24 -4.95 6.19 31.56
CA SER A 24 -6.06 5.27 31.39
C SER A 24 -5.64 4.19 30.40
N GLY A 25 -5.29 3.02 30.92
CA GLY A 25 -4.84 1.81 30.21
C GLY A 25 -5.86 1.19 29.24
N GLU A 26 -6.67 1.99 28.56
CA GLU A 26 -7.56 1.60 27.45
C GLU A 26 -7.14 2.22 26.10
N ILE A 27 -6.03 2.99 26.02
CA ILE A 27 -5.62 3.73 24.80
C ILE A 27 -4.16 3.44 24.36
N CYS A 28 -3.63 2.25 24.64
CA CYS A 28 -2.29 1.86 24.13
C CYS A 28 -2.36 1.05 22.83
N PHE A 29 -3.11 -0.05 22.81
CA PHE A 29 -3.15 -0.94 21.63
C PHE A 29 -3.75 -0.27 20.39
N ALA A 30 -4.79 0.56 20.55
CA ALA A 30 -5.43 1.23 19.43
C ALA A 30 -4.56 2.34 18.82
N ASN A 31 -3.71 3.00 19.62
CA ASN A 31 -2.76 3.99 19.11
C ASN A 31 -1.58 3.29 18.43
N GLU A 32 -1.04 2.24 19.04
CA GLU A 32 0.04 1.45 18.45
C GLU A 32 -0.38 0.81 17.12
N PHE A 33 -1.61 0.27 17.03
CA PHE A 33 -2.20 -0.21 15.77
C PHE A 33 -2.24 0.89 14.71
N LYS A 34 -2.75 2.08 15.06
CA LYS A 34 -2.84 3.21 14.13
C LYS A 34 -1.48 3.65 13.65
N ASP A 35 -0.49 3.70 14.53
CA ASP A 35 0.88 4.11 14.21
C ASP A 35 1.55 3.11 13.27
N LYS A 36 1.35 1.81 13.50
CA LYS A 36 1.86 0.75 12.61
C LYS A 36 1.21 0.78 11.23
N VAL A 37 -0.12 0.94 11.14
CA VAL A 37 -0.79 1.07 9.84
C VAL A 37 -0.32 2.32 9.10
N VAL A 38 -0.13 3.44 9.79
CA VAL A 38 0.38 4.68 9.19
C VAL A 38 1.81 4.49 8.69
N ALA A 39 2.66 3.82 9.46
CA ALA A 39 4.02 3.53 9.05
C ALA A 39 4.07 2.60 7.84
N ILE A 40 3.29 1.51 7.83
CA ILE A 40 3.17 0.61 6.67
C ILE A 40 2.68 1.40 5.45
N HIS A 41 1.59 2.16 5.59
CA HIS A 41 1.06 2.97 4.50
C HIS A 41 2.12 3.93 3.95
N GLY A 42 2.77 4.71 4.81
CA GLY A 42 3.83 5.65 4.41
C GLY A 42 5.07 4.97 3.83
N HIS A 43 5.27 3.67 4.06
CA HIS A 43 6.35 2.93 3.42
C HIS A 43 6.04 2.59 1.95
N PHE A 44 4.76 2.36 1.63
CA PHE A 44 4.33 1.97 0.28
C PHE A 44 3.80 3.13 -0.56
N ASP A 45 3.31 4.20 0.08
CA ASP A 45 2.91 5.48 -0.51
C ASP A 45 4.16 6.22 -1.02
N LYS A 46 4.50 6.03 -2.30
CA LYS A 46 5.74 6.56 -2.90
C LYS A 46 5.59 7.98 -3.38
N ASP A 47 4.38 8.38 -3.75
CA ASP A 47 4.04 9.74 -4.16
C ASP A 47 3.61 10.63 -2.98
N GLU A 48 3.48 10.05 -1.78
CA GLU A 48 3.16 10.73 -0.52
C GLU A 48 1.84 11.52 -0.63
N ASP A 49 0.90 11.00 -1.40
CA ASP A 49 -0.39 11.65 -1.66
C ASP A 49 -1.46 11.27 -0.61
N GLY A 50 -1.15 10.31 0.26
CA GLY A 50 -2.02 9.80 1.32
C GLY A 50 -3.00 8.72 0.84
N PHE A 51 -2.83 8.18 -0.37
CA PHE A 51 -3.64 7.13 -0.97
C PHE A 51 -2.75 6.07 -1.65
N LEU A 52 -3.01 4.79 -1.37
CA LEU A 52 -2.32 3.71 -2.08
C LEU A 52 -2.98 3.45 -3.42
N ASN A 53 -2.29 3.76 -4.50
CA ASN A 53 -2.73 3.42 -5.85
C ASN A 53 -2.61 1.90 -6.10
N TYR A 54 -3.03 1.44 -7.29
CA TYR A 54 -3.01 0.01 -7.65
C TYR A 54 -1.63 -0.64 -7.49
N GLU A 55 -0.57 0.02 -7.95
CA GLU A 55 0.79 -0.54 -7.92
C GLU A 55 1.34 -0.63 -6.49
N GLU A 56 1.01 0.35 -5.66
CA GLU A 56 1.45 0.43 -4.26
C GLU A 56 0.69 -0.57 -3.40
N LEU A 57 -0.64 -0.64 -3.55
CA LEU A 57 -1.44 -1.62 -2.83
C LEU A 57 -1.09 -3.05 -3.24
N ARG A 58 -0.81 -3.28 -4.53
CA ARG A 58 -0.30 -4.57 -5.03
C ARG A 58 1.05 -4.91 -4.40
N SER A 59 1.94 -3.94 -4.29
CA SER A 59 3.25 -4.13 -3.65
C SER A 59 3.12 -4.46 -2.16
N LEU A 60 2.19 -3.80 -1.46
CA LEU A 60 1.85 -4.08 -0.08
C LEU A 60 1.32 -5.51 0.08
N GLN A 61 0.34 -5.92 -0.73
CA GLN A 61 -0.25 -7.26 -0.70
C GLN A 61 0.80 -8.35 -0.96
N LEU A 62 1.70 -8.11 -1.91
CA LEU A 62 2.78 -9.03 -2.24
C LEU A 62 3.80 -9.13 -1.10
N CYS A 63 4.04 -8.05 -0.36
CA CYS A 63 4.97 -8.04 0.76
C CYS A 63 4.40 -8.72 2.01
N THR A 64 3.12 -8.48 2.33
CA THR A 64 2.48 -8.99 3.54
C THR A 64 1.98 -10.43 3.38
N SER A 65 1.22 -10.67 2.30
CA SER A 65 0.54 -11.94 2.04
C SER A 65 1.31 -12.84 1.07
N GLY A 66 2.33 -12.32 0.37
CA GLY A 66 3.07 -13.07 -0.65
C GLY A 66 2.27 -13.32 -1.94
N ASN A 67 1.03 -12.82 -2.00
CA ASN A 67 0.11 -13.03 -3.11
C ASN A 67 0.03 -11.79 -3.98
N ASP A 68 -0.01 -12.02 -5.29
CA ASP A 68 -0.21 -10.92 -6.24
C ASP A 68 -1.67 -10.47 -6.25
N MET A 69 -1.89 -9.17 -6.41
CA MET A 69 -3.22 -8.58 -6.51
C MET A 69 -3.52 -8.21 -7.95
N ASP A 70 -4.59 -8.78 -8.51
CA ASP A 70 -5.11 -8.40 -9.83
C ASP A 70 -5.94 -7.11 -9.77
N SER A 71 -6.02 -6.39 -10.89
CA SER A 71 -6.82 -5.17 -11.04
C SER A 71 -8.30 -5.39 -10.68
N SER A 72 -8.84 -6.57 -10.96
CA SER A 72 -10.22 -6.93 -10.60
C SER A 72 -10.43 -6.94 -9.08
N LEU A 73 -9.45 -7.47 -8.33
CA LEU A 73 -9.48 -7.52 -6.87
C LEU A 73 -9.33 -6.12 -6.27
N TYR A 74 -8.44 -5.30 -6.84
CA TYR A 74 -8.29 -3.90 -6.46
C TYR A 74 -9.59 -3.10 -6.61
N VAL A 75 -10.29 -3.25 -7.73
CA VAL A 75 -11.58 -2.57 -7.95
C VAL A 75 -12.63 -3.06 -6.95
N MET A 76 -12.66 -4.35 -6.61
CA MET A 76 -13.56 -4.88 -5.57
C MET A 76 -13.26 -4.28 -4.20
N ILE A 77 -11.99 -4.19 -3.82
CA ILE A 77 -11.55 -3.55 -2.57
C ILE A 77 -11.99 -2.08 -2.56
N CYS A 78 -11.71 -1.33 -3.64
CA CYS A 78 -12.14 0.06 -3.76
C CYS A 78 -13.66 0.21 -3.63
N SER A 79 -14.43 -0.68 -4.25
CA SER A 79 -15.90 -0.71 -4.14
C SER A 79 -16.36 -1.00 -2.71
N ALA A 80 -15.75 -1.97 -2.03
CA ALA A 80 -16.09 -2.34 -0.66
C ALA A 80 -15.84 -1.21 0.34
N PHE A 81 -14.77 -0.44 0.15
CA PHE A 81 -14.39 0.68 1.01
C PHE A 81 -14.90 2.05 0.53
N GLY A 82 -15.70 2.09 -0.53
CA GLY A 82 -16.21 3.35 -1.10
C GLY A 82 -15.11 4.29 -1.64
N CYS A 83 -13.95 3.73 -1.98
CA CYS A 83 -12.82 4.45 -2.56
C CYS A 83 -12.90 4.47 -4.09
N HIS A 84 -12.31 5.49 -4.72
CA HIS A 84 -12.21 5.54 -6.18
C HIS A 84 -10.94 4.82 -6.65
N PRO A 85 -11.00 3.89 -7.62
CA PRO A 85 -9.83 3.16 -8.08
C PRO A 85 -8.77 4.07 -8.73
N ASN A 86 -9.16 5.24 -9.24
CA ASN A 86 -8.25 6.25 -9.78
C ASN A 86 -7.56 7.09 -8.71
N LYS A 87 -8.05 7.04 -7.47
CA LYS A 87 -7.47 7.80 -6.36
C LYS A 87 -6.66 6.90 -5.43
N GLY A 88 -7.11 5.67 -5.21
CA GLY A 88 -6.44 4.75 -4.31
C GLY A 88 -7.16 4.54 -2.98
N VAL A 89 -6.56 3.68 -2.17
CA VAL A 89 -7.04 3.31 -0.85
C VAL A 89 -6.41 4.24 0.19
N SER A 90 -7.24 4.99 0.90
CA SER A 90 -6.77 5.85 1.99
C SER A 90 -6.30 5.06 3.21
N ILE A 91 -5.52 5.71 4.08
CA ILE A 91 -5.11 5.17 5.39
C ILE A 91 -6.32 4.64 6.19
N ASP A 92 -7.43 5.36 6.19
CA ASP A 92 -8.62 4.95 6.96
C ASP A 92 -9.29 3.70 6.38
N ALA A 93 -9.29 3.57 5.06
CA ALA A 93 -9.76 2.35 4.39
C ALA A 93 -8.82 1.16 4.68
N LEU A 94 -7.51 1.38 4.66
CA LEU A 94 -6.53 0.34 5.00
C LEU A 94 -6.69 -0.15 6.45
N ARG A 95 -6.93 0.76 7.39
CA ARG A 95 -7.26 0.40 8.79
C ARG A 95 -8.50 -0.47 8.88
N LEU A 96 -9.53 -0.15 8.08
CA LEU A 96 -10.75 -0.93 8.07
C LEU A 96 -10.54 -2.32 7.47
N THR A 97 -9.65 -2.46 6.47
CA THR A 97 -9.24 -3.77 5.93
C THR A 97 -8.65 -4.65 7.03
N TYR A 98 -7.67 -4.15 7.79
CA TYR A 98 -7.07 -4.89 8.91
C TYR A 98 -8.12 -5.28 9.97
N ALA A 99 -9.04 -4.37 10.28
CA ALA A 99 -10.12 -4.64 11.22
C ALA A 99 -11.14 -5.67 10.71
N ALA A 100 -11.38 -5.72 9.39
CA ALA A 100 -12.39 -6.58 8.77
C ALA A 100 -11.87 -7.99 8.45
N GLU A 101 -10.65 -8.10 7.92
CA GLU A 101 -10.02 -9.38 7.58
C GLU A 101 -9.43 -10.07 8.81
N GLY A 102 -9.22 -9.33 9.91
CA GLY A 102 -8.58 -9.85 11.12
C GLY A 102 -7.11 -10.19 10.90
N THR A 103 -6.46 -9.54 9.94
CA THR A 103 -5.04 -9.69 9.66
C THR A 103 -4.21 -9.04 10.77
N ASP A 104 -3.07 -9.66 11.08
CA ASP A 104 -2.19 -9.18 12.15
C ASP A 104 -1.28 -8.05 11.63
N VAL A 105 -1.60 -6.81 12.01
CA VAL A 105 -0.79 -5.64 11.65
C VAL A 105 0.64 -5.75 12.18
N ASP A 106 0.86 -6.42 13.31
CA ASP A 106 2.18 -6.55 13.92
C ASP A 106 3.07 -7.49 13.10
N GLU A 107 2.47 -8.55 12.56
CA GLU A 107 3.15 -9.47 11.62
C GLU A 107 3.52 -8.74 10.33
N ASP A 108 2.59 -7.98 9.76
CA ASP A 108 2.82 -7.24 8.52
C ASP A 108 3.84 -6.11 8.71
N TYR A 109 3.76 -5.37 9.82
CA TYR A 109 4.76 -4.37 10.18
C TYR A 109 6.16 -5.00 10.26
N ARG A 110 6.26 -6.19 10.87
CA ARG A 110 7.52 -6.93 10.96
C ARG A 110 8.06 -7.30 9.60
N LYS A 111 7.24 -7.87 8.71
CA LYS A 111 7.66 -8.23 7.34
C LYS A 111 8.12 -7.01 6.56
N VAL A 112 7.40 -5.90 6.67
CA VAL A 112 7.72 -4.67 5.94
C VAL A 112 9.00 -4.02 6.46
N PHE A 113 9.21 -3.96 7.77
CA PHE A 113 10.35 -3.20 8.34
C PHE A 113 11.56 -4.06 8.74
N GLU A 114 11.38 -5.33 9.10
CA GLU A 114 12.47 -6.23 9.50
C GLU A 114 13.05 -7.02 8.33
N ASP A 115 12.22 -7.54 7.40
CA ASP A 115 12.71 -8.27 6.22
C ASP A 115 13.21 -7.35 5.10
N SER A 116 12.82 -6.06 5.08
CA SER A 116 13.37 -5.05 4.18
C SER A 116 14.88 -4.84 4.34
N ASN A 117 15.44 -5.18 5.51
CA ASN A 117 16.88 -5.14 5.72
C ASN A 117 17.62 -6.28 4.98
N ARG A 118 16.91 -7.34 4.58
CA ARG A 118 17.45 -8.49 3.83
C ARG A 118 17.43 -8.28 2.31
N GLN A 119 16.57 -7.40 1.80
CA GLN A 119 16.45 -7.10 0.37
C GLN A 119 17.42 -6.02 -0.15
N LYS A 120 18.09 -5.24 0.72
CA LYS A 120 19.19 -4.35 0.31
C LYS A 120 20.41 -5.08 -0.26
N SER A 121 20.53 -6.40 -0.04
CA SER A 121 21.64 -7.21 -0.57
C SER A 121 21.39 -7.82 -1.97
N LYS A 122 20.33 -7.44 -2.68
CA LYS A 122 20.07 -7.91 -4.06
C LYS A 122 20.00 -6.81 -5.11
N ASN A 123 20.35 -5.57 -4.76
CA ASN A 123 20.54 -4.48 -5.72
C ASN A 123 22.02 -4.33 -6.13
N GLU A 124 22.72 -5.45 -6.36
CA GLU A 124 23.85 -5.45 -7.29
C GLU A 124 23.30 -5.77 -8.68
N LYS A 125 23.29 -4.74 -9.53
CA LYS A 125 23.06 -4.85 -10.97
C LYS A 125 23.91 -5.98 -11.56
N PRO A 126 23.36 -6.73 -12.52
CA PRO A 126 24.02 -6.74 -13.81
C PRO A 126 23.01 -6.37 -14.90
N SER A 127 22.89 -5.07 -15.20
CA SER A 127 22.53 -4.64 -16.56
C SER A 127 23.70 -4.97 -17.47
N LYS A 128 23.71 -6.19 -18.01
CA LYS A 128 24.34 -6.55 -19.29
C LYS A 128 23.72 -7.86 -19.75
N ASN A 129 22.80 -7.76 -20.71
CA ASN A 129 22.81 -8.57 -21.92
C ASN A 129 21.71 -8.05 -22.85
N LYS A 130 22.08 -7.00 -23.60
CA LYS A 130 21.41 -6.57 -24.81
C LYS A 130 21.81 -7.57 -25.90
N SER A 131 20.99 -8.59 -26.12
CA SER A 131 21.18 -9.53 -27.22
C SER A 131 20.69 -8.91 -28.52
N VAL A 132 21.67 -8.55 -29.36
CA VAL A 132 21.76 -8.87 -30.80
C VAL A 132 20.51 -8.58 -31.65
N VAL A 133 20.54 -7.48 -32.41
CA VAL A 133 20.18 -7.47 -33.84
C VAL A 133 21.04 -6.40 -34.51
N GLU A 134 22.19 -6.81 -35.05
CA GLU A 134 22.84 -6.10 -36.15
C GLU A 134 22.72 -7.04 -37.36
N LYS A 135 22.01 -6.55 -38.38
CA LYS A 135 21.96 -7.11 -39.73
C LYS A 135 23.13 -6.50 -40.53
N GLU A 136 23.42 -7.12 -41.67
CA GLU A 136 24.50 -6.84 -42.65
C GLU A 136 25.68 -7.80 -42.39
N ASP A 137 26.13 -8.68 -43.31
CA ASP A 137 26.26 -8.57 -44.76
C ASP A 137 26.15 -9.92 -45.51
N ASP A 138 25.98 -9.78 -46.81
CA ASP A 138 25.96 -10.72 -47.93
C ASP A 138 26.99 -11.89 -47.93
N VAL A 139 26.65 -12.97 -48.63
CA VAL A 139 27.29 -13.42 -49.90
C VAL A 139 26.92 -14.88 -50.19
N TYR A 140 26.43 -15.11 -51.41
CA TYR A 140 26.11 -16.41 -52.01
C TYR A 140 27.36 -17.16 -52.46
N GLU A 141 27.40 -18.49 -52.32
CA GLU A 141 28.19 -19.33 -53.23
C GLU A 141 27.48 -20.66 -53.52
N VAL A 142 27.31 -20.94 -54.82
CA VAL A 142 26.62 -22.09 -55.40
C VAL A 142 27.62 -23.24 -55.51
N GLY A 143 27.29 -24.38 -54.89
CA GLY A 143 27.96 -25.65 -55.14
C GLY A 143 26.95 -26.66 -55.67
N GLU A 144 26.80 -26.72 -56.99
CA GLU A 144 26.32 -27.93 -57.67
C GLU A 144 27.15 -29.11 -57.16
N ASN A 145 26.53 -30.16 -56.62
CA ASN A 145 26.99 -31.54 -56.69
C ASN A 145 25.91 -32.46 -56.11
N GLY A 146 25.34 -33.26 -57.02
CA GLY A 146 24.15 -34.07 -56.80
C GLY A 146 24.32 -35.22 -55.82
N VAL A 147 23.18 -35.71 -55.36
CA VAL A 147 23.03 -37.03 -54.77
C VAL A 147 21.80 -37.66 -55.41
N ASP A 148 22.04 -38.57 -56.35
CA ASP A 148 21.03 -39.43 -56.94
C ASP A 148 20.33 -40.26 -55.84
N ILE A 149 19.01 -40.15 -55.75
CA ILE A 149 18.21 -41.12 -55.01
C ILE A 149 17.91 -42.29 -55.94
N SER A 150 18.45 -43.47 -55.62
CA SER A 150 18.10 -44.75 -56.27
C SER A 150 16.79 -45.31 -55.74
#